data_AF-A0A180FHR5-F1
#
_entry.id   AF-A0A180FHR5-F1
#
_cell.length_a   1.000
_cell.length_b   1.000
_cell.length_c   1.000
_cell.angle_alpha   90.00
_cell.angle_beta   90.00
_cell.angle_gamma   90.00
#
_symmetry.space_group_name_H-M   'P 1'
#
loop_
_entity.id
_entity.type
_entity.pdbx_description
1 polymer ?
#
loop_
_entity_poly.entity_id
_entity_poly.type
_entity_poly.pdbx_seq_one_letter_code
_entity_poly.pdbx_strand_id
1 'polypeptide(L)'
;MQIGTIHGFQGDECDIIISLFNPPPTISSSPDMFLNKQNILNVSISRSRDYLFVLMPDDETENLFYLKKVKQIENLIKESEHSDIHSHEIEKNIFGKKDYLEDNSFPTSHQSVNVYSEPKNEKKYEIRCEETAIDVQVSKK
;
A
#
# COMPACT_ATOMS: atom_id res chain seq x y z
N MET A 1 17.37 -2.44 -5.76
CA MET A 1 15.95 -2.08 -5.54
C MET A 1 15.82 -0.59 -5.79
N GLN A 2 15.17 -0.21 -6.89
CA GLN A 2 14.90 1.18 -7.22
C GLN A 2 13.52 1.52 -6.66
N ILE A 3 13.46 2.54 -5.81
CA ILE A 3 12.20 3.03 -5.22
C ILE A 3 12.04 4.47 -5.70
N GLY A 4 10.91 4.76 -6.34
CA GLY A 4 10.64 6.06 -6.92
C GLY A 4 9.16 6.24 -7.21
N THR A 5 8.73 7.49 -7.38
CA THR A 5 7.37 7.75 -7.88
C THR A 5 7.30 7.40 -9.36
N ILE A 6 6.10 7.14 -9.85
CA ILE A 6 5.82 6.77 -11.26
C ILE A 6 6.48 7.75 -12.27
N HIS A 7 6.62 9.02 -11.91
CA HIS A 7 7.28 10.03 -12.73
C HIS A 7 8.78 9.78 -12.94
N GLY A 8 9.46 9.07 -12.03
CA GLY A 8 10.87 8.70 -12.14
C GLY A 8 11.14 7.43 -12.97
N PHE A 9 10.09 6.72 -13.40
CA PHE A 9 10.18 5.47 -14.18
C PHE A 9 9.79 5.65 -15.66
N GLN A 10 9.74 6.88 -16.15
CA GLN A 10 9.36 7.13 -17.54
C GLN A 10 10.50 6.76 -18.49
N GLY A 11 10.46 5.53 -19.04
CA GLY A 11 11.41 5.04 -20.06
C GLY A 11 12.21 3.80 -19.65
N ASP A 12 12.20 3.43 -18.37
CA ASP A 12 12.86 2.23 -17.85
C ASP A 12 11.83 1.11 -17.62
N GLU A 13 12.25 -0.12 -17.89
CA GLU A 13 11.50 -1.35 -17.61
C GLU A 13 12.21 -2.15 -16.52
N CYS A 14 11.45 -2.82 -15.66
CA CYS A 14 11.98 -3.68 -14.61
C CYS A 14 11.41 -5.09 -14.76
N ASP A 15 12.19 -6.10 -14.38
CA ASP A 15 11.74 -7.50 -14.41
C ASP A 15 10.53 -7.69 -13.47
N ILE A 16 10.56 -7.07 -12.29
CA ILE A 16 9.48 -7.09 -11.29
C ILE A 16 9.09 -5.67 -10.91
N ILE A 17 7.78 -5.37 -10.94
CA ILE A 17 7.20 -4.12 -10.43
C ILE A 17 6.19 -4.43 -9.32
N ILE A 18 6.23 -3.62 -8.26
CA ILE A 18 5.19 -3.57 -7.22
C ILE A 18 4.55 -2.19 -7.27
N SER A 19 3.29 -2.14 -7.68
CA SER A 19 2.50 -0.93 -7.79
C SER A 19 1.54 -0.81 -6.61
N LEU A 20 1.67 0.27 -5.84
CA LEU A 20 0.81 0.58 -4.70
C LEU A 20 -0.22 1.66 -5.08
N PHE A 21 -1.49 1.27 -5.19
CA PHE A 21 -2.61 2.17 -5.40
C PHE A 21 -3.23 2.54 -4.07
N ASN A 22 -2.56 3.43 -3.32
CA ASN A 22 -3.06 3.91 -2.04
C ASN A 22 -4.10 5.03 -2.24
N PRO A 23 -5.39 4.82 -1.95
CA PRO A 23 -6.39 5.88 -2.03
C PRO A 23 -6.11 6.96 -0.96
N PRO A 24 -6.49 8.23 -1.23
CA PRO A 24 -6.45 9.24 -0.17
C PRO A 24 -7.48 8.90 0.93
N PRO A 25 -7.32 9.48 2.15
CA PRO A 25 -8.23 9.21 3.27
C PRO A 25 -9.71 9.48 2.97
N THR A 26 -10.00 10.33 1.99
CA THR A 26 -11.35 10.56 1.49
C THR A 26 -11.36 10.40 -0.03
N ILE A 27 -12.06 9.36 -0.49
CA ILE A 27 -12.33 9.13 -1.90
C ILE A 27 -13.53 9.99 -2.30
N SER A 28 -13.37 10.83 -3.33
CA SER A 28 -14.40 11.75 -3.79
C SER A 28 -14.64 11.63 -5.29
N SER A 29 -15.69 12.27 -5.80
CA SER A 29 -15.95 12.35 -7.25
C SER A 29 -15.00 13.29 -8.01
N SER A 30 -14.02 13.90 -7.33
CA SER A 30 -13.11 14.87 -7.95
C SER A 30 -12.28 14.23 -9.07
N PRO A 31 -12.22 14.84 -10.27
CA PRO A 31 -11.39 14.36 -11.37
C PRO A 31 -9.89 14.50 -11.08
N ASP A 32 -9.51 15.33 -10.11
CA ASP A 32 -8.10 15.59 -9.77
C ASP A 32 -7.47 14.50 -8.89
N MET A 33 -8.27 13.53 -8.45
CA MET A 33 -7.77 12.37 -7.72
C MET A 33 -6.67 11.65 -8.50
N PHE A 34 -5.54 11.43 -7.84
CA PHE A 34 -4.36 10.86 -8.47
C PHE A 34 -4.64 9.49 -9.10
N LEU A 35 -5.40 8.64 -8.41
CA LEU A 35 -5.85 7.33 -8.89
C LEU A 35 -6.94 7.37 -9.98
N ASN A 36 -7.28 8.55 -10.50
CA ASN A 36 -8.10 8.73 -11.70
C ASN A 36 -7.29 9.32 -12.87
N LYS A 37 -5.99 9.63 -12.68
CA LYS A 37 -5.11 10.16 -13.73
C LYS A 37 -4.60 9.01 -14.60
N GLN A 38 -5.22 8.83 -15.77
CA GLN A 38 -4.89 7.75 -16.73
C GLN A 38 -3.39 7.64 -17.03
N ASN A 39 -2.73 8.77 -17.28
CA ASN A 39 -1.32 8.80 -17.71
C ASN A 39 -0.41 8.16 -16.66
N ILE A 40 -0.69 8.43 -15.39
CA ILE A 40 0.07 7.90 -14.25
C ILE A 40 -0.16 6.39 -14.12
N LEU A 41 -1.43 5.98 -14.17
CA LEU A 41 -1.79 4.59 -14.02
C LEU A 41 -1.25 3.71 -15.16
N ASN A 42 -1.32 4.19 -16.40
CA ASN A 42 -0.74 3.50 -17.55
C ASN A 42 0.75 3.23 -17.36
N VAL A 43 1.51 4.20 -16.83
CA VAL A 43 2.92 3.97 -16.54
C VAL A 43 3.05 2.89 -15.47
N SER A 44 2.34 2.98 -14.34
CA SER A 44 2.48 2.02 -13.23
C SER A 44 2.27 0.55 -13.59
N ILE A 45 1.45 0.25 -14.60
CA ILE A 45 1.15 -1.13 -15.02
C ILE A 45 1.92 -1.59 -16.26
N SER A 46 2.63 -0.68 -16.94
CA SER A 46 3.32 -1.00 -18.22
C SER A 46 4.85 -1.09 -18.08
N ARG A 47 5.40 -0.98 -16.87
CA ARG A 47 6.85 -1.02 -16.64
C ARG A 47 7.41 -2.42 -16.31
N SER A 48 6.55 -3.39 -16.02
CA SER A 48 6.96 -4.77 -15.69
C SER A 48 7.22 -5.58 -16.95
N ARG A 49 8.34 -6.31 -16.98
CA ARG A 49 8.66 -7.29 -18.03
C ARG A 49 8.16 -8.69 -17.69
N ASP A 50 8.43 -9.17 -16.47
CA ASP A 50 8.13 -10.54 -16.06
C ASP A 50 6.96 -10.60 -15.09
N TYR A 51 6.97 -9.77 -14.03
CA TYR A 51 5.95 -9.81 -12.98
C TYR A 51 5.45 -8.42 -12.57
N LEU A 52 4.13 -8.30 -12.45
CA LEU A 52 3.45 -7.14 -11.91
C LEU A 52 2.66 -7.53 -10.66
N PHE A 53 3.02 -6.96 -9.52
CA PHE A 53 2.22 -7.03 -8.30
C PHE A 53 1.48 -5.72 -8.12
N VAL A 54 0.16 -5.76 -7.97
CA VAL A 54 -0.65 -4.56 -7.72
C VAL A 54 -1.33 -4.68 -6.37
N LEU A 55 -0.96 -3.79 -5.45
CA LEU A 55 -1.64 -3.63 -4.17
C LEU A 55 -2.66 -2.49 -4.32
N MET A 56 -3.95 -2.83 -4.29
CA MET A 56 -5.05 -1.91 -4.53
C MET A 56 -6.16 -2.09 -3.48
N PRO A 57 -7.01 -1.08 -3.25
CA PRO A 57 -8.20 -1.22 -2.42
C PRO A 57 -9.16 -2.27 -2.99
N ASP A 58 -9.79 -3.02 -2.09
CA ASP A 58 -10.81 -4.02 -2.40
C ASP A 58 -12.22 -3.41 -2.38
N ASP A 59 -13.22 -4.24 -2.68
CA ASP A 59 -14.63 -3.84 -2.70
C ASP A 59 -15.19 -3.42 -1.33
N GLU A 60 -14.48 -3.68 -0.23
CA GLU A 60 -14.85 -3.24 1.12
C GLU A 60 -14.43 -1.78 1.38
N THR A 61 -13.59 -1.20 0.51
CA THR A 61 -13.14 0.18 0.64
C THR A 61 -14.27 1.18 0.36
N GLU A 62 -14.55 2.05 1.34
CA GLU A 62 -15.61 3.05 1.23
C GLU A 62 -15.40 3.96 0.02
N ASN A 63 -16.47 4.25 -0.73
CA ASN A 63 -16.48 5.16 -1.87
C ASN A 63 -15.57 4.74 -3.06
N LEU A 64 -15.13 3.46 -3.11
CA LEU A 64 -14.28 2.93 -4.19
C LEU A 64 -14.87 3.15 -5.60
N PHE A 65 -16.19 3.22 -5.72
CA PHE A 65 -16.88 3.45 -7.00
C PHE A 65 -16.50 4.76 -7.71
N TYR A 66 -15.93 5.75 -7.00
CA TYR A 66 -15.39 6.96 -7.62
C TYR A 66 -14.01 6.74 -8.28
N LEU A 67 -13.29 5.68 -7.93
CA LEU A 67 -12.00 5.29 -8.54
C LEU A 67 -12.22 4.44 -9.80
N LYS A 68 -12.93 5.01 -10.78
CA LYS A 68 -13.30 4.31 -12.02
C LYS A 68 -12.09 3.74 -12.77
N LYS A 69 -10.94 4.43 -12.73
CA LYS A 69 -9.72 3.98 -13.40
C LYS A 69 -9.07 2.79 -12.71
N VAL A 70 -9.13 2.71 -11.37
CA VAL A 70 -8.66 1.54 -10.62
C VAL A 70 -9.50 0.31 -11.00
N LYS A 71 -10.83 0.45 -11.07
CA LYS A 71 -11.72 -0.63 -11.54
C LYS A 71 -11.46 -1.05 -12.99
N GLN A 72 -11.12 -0.10 -13.87
CA GLN A 72 -10.72 -0.43 -15.24
C GLN A 72 -9.44 -1.26 -15.27
N ILE A 73 -8.45 -0.95 -14.43
CA ILE A 73 -7.19 -1.71 -14.34
C ILE A 73 -7.44 -3.10 -13.75
N GLU A 74 -8.25 -3.20 -12.71
CA GLU A 74 -8.64 -4.48 -12.12
C GLU A 74 -9.23 -5.40 -13.20
N ASN A 75 -10.15 -4.90 -14.02
CA ASN A 75 -10.73 -5.68 -15.12
C ASN A 75 -9.67 -6.09 -16.15
N LEU A 76 -8.76 -5.20 -16.54
CA LEU A 76 -7.67 -5.51 -17.48
C LEU A 76 -6.73 -6.60 -16.93
N ILE A 77 -6.41 -6.57 -15.63
CA ILE A 77 -5.60 -7.59 -14.98
C ILE A 77 -6.36 -8.93 -14.98
N LYS A 78 -7.67 -8.89 -14.67
CA LYS A 78 -8.53 -10.08 -14.65
C LYS A 78 -8.72 -10.75 -16.02
N GLU A 79 -8.57 -9.99 -17.10
CA GLU A 79 -8.56 -10.51 -18.47
C GLU A 79 -7.28 -11.28 -18.83
N SER A 80 -6.21 -11.14 -18.03
CA SER A 80 -4.93 -11.82 -18.20
C SER A 80 -4.74 -12.96 -17.19
N GLU A 81 -3.64 -13.70 -17.30
CA GLU A 81 -3.25 -14.67 -16.25
C GLU A 81 -2.91 -13.91 -14.96
N HIS A 82 -3.75 -14.08 -13.94
CA HIS A 82 -3.66 -13.32 -12.69
C HIS A 82 -3.97 -14.22 -11.48
N SER A 83 -3.55 -13.75 -10.31
CA SER A 83 -3.91 -14.32 -9.02
C SER A 83 -4.32 -13.22 -8.06
N ASP A 84 -5.55 -13.30 -7.55
CA ASP A 84 -6.07 -12.37 -6.56
C ASP A 84 -5.89 -12.97 -5.16
N ILE A 85 -5.19 -12.26 -4.27
CA ILE A 85 -4.93 -12.71 -2.90
C ILE A 85 -5.19 -11.54 -1.94
N HIS A 86 -6.06 -11.77 -0.96
CA HIS A 86 -6.35 -10.79 0.08
C HIS A 86 -5.15 -10.62 1.02
N SER A 87 -4.91 -9.39 1.50
CA SER A 87 -3.80 -9.06 2.42
C SER A 87 -3.76 -9.98 3.66
N HIS A 88 -4.91 -10.18 4.31
CA HIS A 88 -5.07 -11.13 5.43
C HIS A 88 -4.60 -12.56 5.14
N GLU A 89 -4.80 -13.07 3.92
CA GLU A 89 -4.32 -14.42 3.56
C GLU A 89 -2.80 -14.43 3.38
N ILE A 90 -2.23 -13.35 2.82
CA ILE A 90 -0.77 -13.16 2.76
C ILE A 90 -0.19 -13.14 4.18
N GLU A 91 -0.78 -12.36 5.08
CA GLU A 91 -0.34 -12.29 6.48
C GLU A 91 -0.44 -13.64 7.17
N LYS A 92 -1.54 -14.37 6.98
CA LYS A 92 -1.70 -15.71 7.54
C LYS A 92 -0.65 -16.68 7.01
N ASN A 93 -0.30 -16.61 5.73
CA ASN A 93 0.70 -17.49 5.14
C ASN A 93 2.12 -17.17 5.63
N ILE A 94 2.43 -15.88 5.85
CA ILE A 94 3.77 -15.44 6.30
C ILE A 94 3.93 -15.60 7.82
N PHE A 95 2.91 -15.23 8.61
CA PHE A 95 2.98 -15.09 10.06
C PHE A 95 2.12 -16.10 10.84
N GLY A 96 1.32 -16.91 10.16
CA GLY A 96 0.37 -17.85 10.79
C GLY A 96 -0.90 -17.19 11.34
N LYS A 97 -1.05 -15.86 11.20
CA LYS A 97 -2.20 -15.08 11.70
C LYS A 97 -2.58 -14.00 10.68
N LYS A 98 -3.89 -13.81 10.46
CA LYS A 98 -4.45 -12.88 9.45
C LYS A 98 -4.23 -11.39 9.75
N ASP A 99 -4.12 -11.06 11.03
CA ASP A 99 -4.04 -9.67 11.53
C ASP A 99 -2.74 -9.46 12.31
N TYR A 100 -1.68 -10.20 11.94
CA TYR A 100 -0.42 -10.21 12.68
C TYR A 100 0.19 -8.81 12.76
N LEU A 101 0.20 -8.06 11.67
CA LEU A 101 0.78 -6.73 11.63
C LEU A 101 -0.02 -5.77 12.51
N GLU A 102 -1.35 -5.77 12.44
CA GLU A 102 -2.20 -4.95 13.31
C GLU A 102 -1.98 -5.30 14.79
N ASP A 103 -2.00 -6.58 15.12
CA ASP A 103 -1.83 -7.05 16.50
C ASP A 103 -0.43 -6.79 17.07
N ASN A 104 0.59 -6.63 16.23
CA ASN A 104 1.97 -6.46 16.66
C ASN A 104 2.52 -5.06 16.40
N SER A 105 1.66 -4.13 15.95
CA SER A 105 2.03 -2.74 15.69
C SER A 105 1.45 -1.80 16.74
N PHE A 106 2.22 -0.77 17.08
CA PHE A 106 1.80 0.32 17.96
C PHE A 106 1.96 1.66 17.22
N PRO A 107 0.86 2.30 16.77
CA PRO A 107 0.92 3.61 16.15
C PRO A 107 1.11 4.70 17.23
N THR A 108 2.01 5.64 16.99
CA THR A 108 2.25 6.78 17.88
C THR A 108 2.56 8.04 17.08
N SER A 109 2.15 9.20 17.60
CA SER A 109 2.55 10.53 17.12
C SER A 109 3.54 11.15 18.10
N HIS A 110 4.30 12.17 17.69
CA HIS A 110 5.19 12.92 18.58
C HIS A 110 4.49 13.27 19.91
N GLN A 111 4.85 12.58 20.99
CA GLN A 111 4.53 13.02 22.34
C GLN A 111 5.70 13.87 22.82
N SER A 112 5.45 15.15 23.10
CA SER A 112 6.44 16.15 23.57
C SER A 112 7.02 15.85 24.95
N VAL A 113 6.67 14.69 25.53
CA VAL A 113 7.06 14.25 26.85
C VAL A 113 7.37 12.77 26.76
N ASN A 114 8.54 12.36 27.25
CA ASN A 114 8.93 10.97 27.41
C ASN A 114 8.04 10.28 28.46
N VAL A 115 6.78 10.02 28.14
CA VAL A 115 5.94 9.17 28.97
C VAL A 115 6.27 7.74 28.59
N TYR A 116 7.25 7.19 29.31
CA TYR A 116 7.49 5.76 29.39
C TYR A 116 6.31 5.14 30.15
N SER A 117 5.22 4.88 29.45
CA SER A 117 4.33 3.80 29.84
C SER A 117 4.86 2.51 29.20
N GLU A 118 4.87 1.45 29.98
CA GLU A 118 5.40 0.12 29.69
C GLU A 118 4.81 -0.65 28.47
N PRO A 119 3.72 -0.25 27.76
CA PRO A 119 3.23 -1.00 26.59
C PRO A 119 4.21 -1.09 25.40
N LYS A 120 5.23 -0.21 25.32
CA LYS A 120 6.20 -0.21 24.20
C LYS A 120 6.99 -1.52 24.04
N ASN A 121 7.11 -2.32 25.10
CA ASN A 121 7.90 -3.56 25.09
C ASN A 121 7.09 -4.81 24.67
N GLU A 122 5.76 -4.72 24.51
CA GLU A 122 4.94 -5.88 24.14
C GLU A 122 4.78 -6.03 22.63
N LYS A 123 4.67 -4.90 21.91
CA LYS A 123 4.47 -4.85 20.45
C LYS A 123 5.81 -4.89 19.71
N LYS A 124 5.83 -5.59 18.57
CA LYS A 124 7.06 -5.82 17.79
C LYS A 124 7.44 -4.62 16.92
N TYR A 125 6.44 -3.89 16.43
CA TYR A 125 6.62 -2.75 15.54
C TYR A 125 6.06 -1.49 16.21
N GLU A 126 6.87 -0.44 16.33
CA GLU A 126 6.41 0.90 16.71
C GLU A 126 6.40 1.75 15.44
N ILE A 127 5.21 2.23 15.05
CA ILE A 127 5.01 3.07 13.87
C ILE A 127 4.86 4.51 14.36
N ARG A 128 5.85 5.35 14.08
CA ARG A 128 5.83 6.77 14.44
C ARG A 128 5.41 7.57 13.22
N CYS A 129 4.28 8.25 13.33
CA CYS A 129 3.77 9.12 12.28
C CYS A 129 4.07 10.58 12.64
N GLU A 130 4.91 11.22 11.84
CA GLU A 130 5.20 12.65 11.88
C GLU A 130 4.52 13.37 10.71
N GLU A 131 4.52 14.70 10.69
CA GLU A 131 3.88 15.48 9.62
C GLU A 131 4.46 15.19 8.23
N THR A 132 5.73 14.79 8.16
CA THR A 132 6.46 14.61 6.87
C THR A 132 7.11 13.24 6.71
N ALA A 133 7.05 12.39 7.74
CA ALA A 133 7.75 11.12 7.77
C ALA A 133 6.97 10.05 8.53
N ILE A 134 7.22 8.79 8.17
CA ILE A 134 6.76 7.62 8.91
C ILE A 134 8.00 6.80 9.24
N ASP A 135 8.27 6.64 10.53
CA ASP A 135 9.37 5.81 11.03
C ASP A 135 8.83 4.51 11.62
N VAL A 136 9.47 3.38 11.27
CA VAL A 136 9.12 2.08 11.81
C VAL A 136 10.29 1.54 12.62
N GLN A 137 10.12 1.48 13.94
CA GLN A 137 11.08 0.84 14.83
C GLN A 137 10.69 -0.62 15.05
N VAL A 138 11.65 -1.52 14.82
CA VAL A 138 11.46 -2.96 15.03
C VAL A 138 12.15 -3.37 16.34
N SER A 139 11.38 -3.82 17.31
CA SER A 139 11.89 -4.36 18.56
C SER A 139 12.37 -5.80 18.32
N LYS A 140 13.63 -6.07 18.61
CA LYS A 140 14.15 -7.44 18.69
C LYS A 140 13.74 -8.01 20.05
N LYS A 141 12.87 -9.02 20.04
CA LYS A 141 12.80 -9.96 21.16
C LYS A 141 13.99 -10.91 21.09
#